data_AF-A0A496Q5U6-F1
#
_entry.id   AF-A0A496Q5U6-F1
#
_cell.length_a   1.000
_cell.length_b   1.000
_cell.length_c   1.000
_cell.angle_alpha   90.00
_cell.angle_beta   90.00
_cell.angle_gamma   90.00
#
_symmetry.space_group_name_H-M   'P 1'
#
loop_
_entity.id
_entity.type
_entity.pdbx_description
1 polymer ?
#
loop_
_entity_poly.entity_id
_entity_poly.type
_entity_poly.pdbx_seq_one_letter_code
_entity_poly.pdbx_strand_id
1 'polypeptide(L)'
;VMWYFLDHGAATDLVLAHKTGLSESSVKWARRQLQAMKIIHPAIHLQKDLFSKRGPRPTVWIIEEAMPGQVRDAVLLHYRLRSPKYRIALQVAQTLLDQYITKRRVKEITYGEVLLQVKKLKIPFNTYDIAELAAHYLHEKGVRIWR
;
A
#
# COMPACT_ATOMS: atom_id res chain seq x y z
N VAL A 1 11.00 4.55 8.49
CA VAL A 1 10.42 3.33 9.13
C VAL A 1 9.74 3.68 10.44
N MET A 2 10.46 4.24 11.43
CA MET A 2 9.85 4.64 12.71
C MET A 2 8.66 5.59 12.56
N TRP A 3 8.81 6.65 11.75
CA TRP A 3 7.74 7.62 11.49
C TRP A 3 6.45 6.98 10.96
N TYR A 4 6.56 5.91 10.16
CA TYR A 4 5.40 5.19 9.66
C TYR A 4 4.65 4.46 10.78
N PHE A 5 5.37 3.84 11.71
CA PHE A 5 4.76 3.18 12.85
C PHE A 5 4.08 4.16 13.80
N LEU A 6 4.62 5.36 14.00
CA LEU A 6 3.98 6.38 14.84
C LEU A 6 2.64 6.86 14.24
N ASP A 7 2.57 6.99 12.93
CA ASP A 7 1.37 7.47 12.23
C ASP A 7 0.31 6.37 12.05
N HIS A 8 0.73 5.14 11.73
CA HIS A 8 -0.17 4.04 11.38
C HIS A 8 -0.30 2.96 12.47
N GLY A 9 0.53 2.97 13.52
CA GLY A 9 0.56 2.00 14.62
C GLY A 9 1.10 0.61 14.27
N ALA A 10 0.77 0.10 13.08
CA ALA A 10 1.10 -1.26 12.66
C ALA A 10 1.59 -1.33 11.21
N ALA A 11 2.52 -2.25 10.92
CA ALA A 11 3.02 -2.44 9.56
C ALA A 11 3.65 -3.83 9.34
N THR A 12 3.72 -4.25 8.07
CA THR A 12 4.54 -5.38 7.63
C THR A 12 5.78 -4.89 6.89
N ASP A 13 6.82 -5.72 6.80
CA ASP A 13 8.06 -5.39 6.06
C ASP A 13 7.78 -4.98 4.59
N LEU A 14 6.80 -5.63 3.94
CA LEU A 14 6.38 -5.29 2.57
C LEU A 14 5.74 -3.90 2.50
N VAL A 15 4.83 -3.60 3.42
CA VAL A 15 4.16 -2.29 3.51
C VAL A 15 5.19 -1.19 3.75
N LEU A 16 6.13 -1.42 4.67
CA LEU A 16 7.21 -0.48 4.97
C LEU A 16 8.07 -0.23 3.74
N ALA A 17 8.55 -1.28 3.06
CA ALA A 17 9.37 -1.13 1.86
C ALA A 17 8.65 -0.33 0.77
N HIS A 18 7.37 -0.62 0.54
CA HIS A 18 6.57 0.10 -0.44
C HIS A 18 6.36 1.56 -0.05
N LYS A 19 6.05 1.85 1.21
CA LYS A 19 5.70 3.21 1.66
C LYS A 19 6.91 4.11 1.85
N THR A 20 8.05 3.56 2.29
CA THR A 20 9.27 4.34 2.48
C THR A 20 10.17 4.37 1.25
N GLY A 21 9.89 3.54 0.23
CA GLY A 21 10.76 3.40 -0.95
C GLY A 21 12.12 2.78 -0.66
N LEU A 22 12.30 2.19 0.54
CA LEU A 22 13.55 1.61 0.97
C LEU A 22 13.67 0.17 0.46
N SER A 23 14.92 -0.30 0.28
CA SER A 23 15.18 -1.70 -0.03
C SER A 23 14.73 -2.61 1.12
N GLU A 24 14.34 -3.85 0.79
CA GLU A 24 13.92 -4.82 1.81
C GLU A 24 14.98 -5.05 2.89
N SER A 25 16.27 -5.04 2.52
CA SER A 25 17.38 -5.18 3.45
C SER A 25 17.43 -4.04 4.45
N SER A 26 17.25 -2.80 4.00
CA SER A 26 17.22 -1.60 4.85
C SER A 26 16.01 -1.62 5.78
N VAL A 27 14.84 -2.04 5.29
CA VAL A 27 13.63 -2.17 6.13
C VAL A 27 13.83 -3.25 7.20
N LYS A 28 14.35 -4.42 6.82
CA LYS A 28 14.64 -5.50 7.78
C LYS A 28 15.67 -5.07 8.81
N TRP A 29 16.70 -4.34 8.40
CA TRP A 29 17.71 -3.79 9.31
C TRP A 29 17.07 -2.79 10.30
N ALA A 30 16.36 -1.79 9.80
CA ALA A 30 15.71 -0.77 10.63
C ALA A 30 14.70 -1.39 11.61
N ARG A 31 13.94 -2.39 11.14
CA ARG A 31 13.02 -3.15 11.97
C ARG A 31 13.74 -3.91 13.08
N ARG A 32 14.84 -4.60 12.78
CA ARG A 32 15.63 -5.31 13.79
C ARG A 32 16.16 -4.36 14.88
N GLN A 33 16.57 -3.15 14.50
CA GLN A 33 16.97 -2.11 15.46
C GLN A 33 15.81 -1.70 16.37
N LEU A 34 14.63 -1.40 15.79
CA LEU A 34 13.44 -1.04 16.57
C LEU A 34 12.97 -2.17 17.49
N GLN A 35 13.08 -3.42 17.04
CA GLN A 35 12.79 -4.60 17.84
C GLN A 35 13.79 -4.75 18.99
N ALA A 36 15.09 -4.54 18.75
CA ALA A 36 16.12 -4.60 19.78
C ALA A 36 15.92 -3.52 20.86
N MET A 37 15.43 -2.35 20.46
CA MET A 37 15.03 -1.27 21.37
C MET A 37 13.68 -1.52 22.08
N LYS A 38 13.01 -2.63 21.81
CA LYS A 38 11.68 -2.99 22.34
C LYS A 38 10.60 -1.94 22.05
N ILE A 39 10.74 -1.19 20.96
CA ILE A 39 9.74 -0.21 20.53
C ILE A 39 8.61 -0.90 19.77
N ILE A 40 8.93 -2.00 19.07
CA ILE A 40 7.97 -2.76 18.27
C ILE A 40 7.96 -4.24 18.66
N HIS A 41 6.78 -4.83 18.57
CA HIS A 41 6.55 -6.25 18.87
C HIS A 41 5.82 -6.95 17.72
N PRO A 42 6.04 -8.25 17.54
CA PRO A 42 5.27 -9.03 16.57
C PRO A 42 3.86 -9.26 17.10
N ALA A 43 2.83 -8.84 16.35
CA ALA A 43 1.43 -9.06 16.71
C ALA A 43 0.90 -10.36 16.10
N ILE A 44 0.97 -10.47 14.77
CA ILE A 44 0.32 -11.54 14.01
C ILE A 44 1.25 -12.02 12.90
N HIS A 45 1.33 -13.34 12.75
CA HIS A 45 1.94 -13.96 11.58
C HIS A 45 0.88 -14.18 10.49
N LEU A 46 1.14 -13.63 9.31
CA LEU A 46 0.28 -13.81 8.15
C LEU A 46 0.52 -15.16 7.49
N GLN A 47 -0.49 -15.63 6.75
CA GLN A 47 -0.35 -16.82 5.93
C GLN A 47 0.68 -16.59 4.81
N LYS A 48 1.47 -17.64 4.53
CA LYS A 48 2.40 -17.64 3.42
C LYS A 48 1.67 -17.57 2.09
N ASP A 49 2.40 -17.19 1.05
CA ASP A 49 1.90 -17.40 -0.29
C ASP A 49 1.79 -18.89 -0.59
N LEU A 50 0.73 -19.27 -1.32
CA LEU A 50 0.55 -20.61 -1.86
C LEU A 50 1.74 -20.97 -2.77
N PHE A 51 2.31 -19.96 -3.44
CA PHE A 51 3.47 -20.13 -4.33
C PHE A 51 4.82 -20.06 -3.60
N SER A 52 4.90 -19.46 -2.41
CA SER A 52 6.14 -19.32 -1.64
C SER A 52 6.28 -20.43 -0.60
N LYS A 53 6.78 -21.60 -1.00
CA LYS A 53 7.05 -22.71 -0.07
C LYS A 53 8.24 -22.42 0.88
N ARG A 54 9.16 -21.52 0.50
CA ARG A 54 10.37 -21.16 1.26
C ARG A 54 10.30 -19.74 1.84
N GLY A 55 10.94 -19.54 2.99
CA GLY A 55 11.07 -18.24 3.67
C GLY A 55 10.24 -18.10 4.97
N PRO A 56 10.53 -17.10 5.81
CA PRO A 56 9.77 -16.82 7.03
C PRO A 56 8.35 -16.33 6.69
N ARG A 57 7.39 -16.56 7.61
CA ARG A 57 6.04 -16.00 7.46
C ARG A 57 6.11 -14.47 7.55
N PRO A 58 5.36 -13.72 6.72
CA PRO A 58 5.24 -12.29 6.92
C PRO A 58 4.65 -12.01 8.30
N THR A 59 5.24 -11.06 9.03
CA THR A 59 4.80 -10.69 10.38
C THR A 59 4.32 -9.25 10.37
N VAL A 60 3.19 -9.01 11.03
CA VAL A 60 2.72 -7.66 11.34
C VAL A 60 3.37 -7.24 12.65
N TRP A 61 4.07 -6.11 12.59
CA TRP A 61 4.72 -5.48 13.73
C TRP A 61 3.87 -4.32 14.21
N ILE A 62 3.86 -4.09 15.52
CA ILE A 62 3.04 -3.08 16.18
C ILE A 62 3.85 -2.31 17.20
N ILE A 63 3.46 -1.06 17.47
CA ILE A 63 3.83 -0.33 18.69
C ILE A 63 2.87 -0.74 19.81
N GLU A 64 3.28 -0.62 21.08
CA GLU A 64 2.44 -0.91 22.26
C GLU A 64 1.10 -0.17 22.26
N GLU A 65 1.07 1.08 21.78
CA GLU A 65 -0.14 1.92 21.71
C GLU A 65 -1.03 1.63 20.48
N ALA A 66 -0.69 0.65 19.65
CA ALA A 66 -1.41 0.40 18.41
C ALA A 66 -2.82 -0.15 18.66
N MET A 67 -3.81 0.41 17.96
CA MET A 67 -5.19 -0.05 18.06
C MET A 67 -5.43 -1.30 17.21
N PRO A 68 -6.37 -2.18 17.58
CA PRO A 68 -6.72 -3.36 16.78
C PRO A 68 -7.14 -3.03 15.33
N GLY A 69 -7.77 -1.86 15.12
CA GLY A 69 -8.13 -1.37 13.79
C GLY A 69 -6.92 -1.12 12.89
N GLN A 70 -5.86 -0.54 13.43
CA GLN A 70 -4.61 -0.30 12.71
C GLN A 70 -3.92 -1.61 12.30
N VAL A 71 -3.97 -2.63 13.15
CA VAL A 71 -3.46 -3.96 12.83
C VAL A 71 -4.24 -4.56 11.66
N ARG A 72 -5.58 -4.47 11.69
CA ARG A 72 -6.44 -4.93 10.59
C ARG A 72 -6.11 -4.21 9.28
N ASP A 73 -5.93 -2.90 9.31
CA ASP A 73 -5.62 -2.11 8.13
C ASP A 73 -4.25 -2.47 7.54
N ALA A 74 -3.25 -2.71 8.40
CA ALA A 74 -1.93 -3.18 7.98
C ALA A 74 -2.00 -4.57 7.32
N VAL A 75 -2.84 -5.47 7.84
CA VAL A 75 -3.09 -6.80 7.26
C VAL A 75 -3.75 -6.67 5.89
N LEU A 76 -4.82 -5.88 5.77
CA LEU A 76 -5.53 -5.65 4.52
C LEU A 76 -4.60 -5.03 3.46
N LEU A 77 -3.81 -4.03 3.85
CA LEU A 77 -2.86 -3.39 2.96
C LEU A 77 -1.76 -4.36 2.50
N HIS A 78 -1.29 -5.25 3.36
CA HIS A 78 -0.34 -6.30 2.98
C HIS A 78 -0.92 -7.20 1.88
N TYR A 79 -2.13 -7.72 2.07
CA TYR A 79 -2.79 -8.57 1.07
C TYR A 79 -3.05 -7.83 -0.25
N ARG A 80 -3.46 -6.56 -0.18
CA ARG A 80 -3.63 -5.71 -1.37
C ARG A 80 -2.30 -5.55 -2.12
N LEU A 81 -1.22 -5.16 -1.44
CA LEU A 81 0.11 -4.97 -2.06
C LEU A 81 0.73 -6.24 -2.62
N ARG A 82 0.32 -7.41 -2.14
CA ARG A 82 0.77 -8.69 -2.68
C ARG A 82 0.23 -8.95 -4.10
N SER A 83 -0.92 -8.37 -4.46
CA SER A 83 -1.48 -8.49 -5.81
C SER A 83 -0.74 -7.58 -6.80
N PRO A 84 -0.17 -8.12 -7.91
CA PRO A 84 0.47 -7.30 -8.95
C PRO A 84 -0.50 -6.30 -9.59
N LYS A 85 -1.77 -6.69 -9.80
CA LYS A 85 -2.81 -5.81 -10.33
C LYS A 85 -3.00 -4.58 -9.45
N TYR A 86 -3.05 -4.78 -8.13
CA TYR A 86 -3.24 -3.70 -7.17
C TYR A 86 -2.03 -2.77 -7.11
N ARG A 87 -0.79 -3.31 -7.18
CA ARG A 87 0.42 -2.49 -7.22
C ARG A 87 0.42 -1.54 -8.41
N ILE A 88 0.05 -2.04 -9.58
CA ILE A 88 -0.04 -1.23 -10.79
C ILE A 88 -1.16 -0.21 -10.66
N ALA A 89 -2.36 -0.61 -10.21
CA ALA A 89 -3.46 0.31 -9.99
C ALA A 89 -3.09 1.45 -9.03
N LEU A 90 -2.36 1.15 -7.96
CA LEU A 90 -1.89 2.15 -7.00
C LEU A 90 -0.86 3.10 -7.62
N GLN A 91 0.03 2.61 -8.48
CA GLN A 91 0.96 3.45 -9.23
C GLN A 91 0.22 4.38 -10.21
N VAL A 92 -0.79 3.86 -10.92
CA VAL A 92 -1.64 4.68 -11.81
C VAL A 92 -2.35 5.76 -10.99
N ALA A 93 -2.97 5.37 -9.87
CA ALA A 93 -3.68 6.30 -9.01
C ALA A 93 -2.75 7.37 -8.43
N GLN A 94 -1.53 7.01 -8.00
CA GLN A 94 -0.54 7.99 -7.54
C GLN A 94 -0.13 8.95 -8.65
N THR A 95 0.11 8.44 -9.86
CA THR A 95 0.42 9.27 -11.03
C THR A 95 -0.72 10.25 -11.34
N LEU A 96 -1.96 9.79 -11.23
CA LEU A 96 -3.15 10.63 -11.39
C LEU A 96 -3.23 11.71 -10.32
N LEU A 97 -3.01 11.37 -9.05
CA LEU A 97 -2.96 12.35 -7.95
C LEU A 97 -1.92 13.43 -8.23
N ASP A 98 -0.70 13.03 -8.58
CA ASP A 98 0.42 13.96 -8.79
C ASP A 98 0.23 14.83 -10.03
N GLN A 99 -0.30 14.27 -11.12
CA GLN A 99 -0.46 14.99 -12.39
C GLN A 99 -1.73 15.84 -12.47
N TYR A 100 -2.84 15.39 -11.88
CA TYR A 100 -4.13 16.06 -12.02
C TYR A 100 -4.45 16.91 -10.80
N ILE A 101 -4.35 16.33 -9.59
CA ILE A 101 -4.81 17.03 -8.39
C ILE A 101 -3.80 18.09 -7.96
N THR A 102 -2.52 17.75 -7.91
CA THR A 102 -1.47 18.69 -7.49
C THR A 102 -1.27 19.82 -8.51
N LYS A 103 -1.34 19.52 -9.82
CA LYS A 103 -1.08 20.52 -10.87
C LYS A 103 -2.31 21.32 -11.30
N ARG A 104 -3.50 20.72 -11.31
CA ARG A 104 -4.74 21.41 -11.76
C ARG A 104 -5.62 21.88 -10.60
N ARG A 105 -5.33 21.49 -9.34
CA ARG A 105 -6.14 21.79 -8.14
C ARG A 105 -7.60 21.34 -8.23
N VAL A 106 -7.91 20.36 -9.07
CA VAL A 106 -9.27 19.82 -9.21
C VAL A 106 -9.38 18.56 -8.35
N LYS A 107 -10.39 18.51 -7.47
CA LYS A 107 -10.70 17.36 -6.60
C LYS A 107 -11.71 16.38 -7.21
N GLU A 108 -12.04 16.59 -8.48
CA GLU A 108 -13.05 15.85 -9.20
C GLU A 108 -12.44 15.29 -10.49
N ILE A 109 -12.64 14.00 -10.73
CA ILE A 109 -12.11 13.26 -11.89
C ILE A 109 -13.24 12.42 -12.46
N THR A 110 -13.35 12.33 -13.78
CA THR A 110 -14.34 11.45 -14.42
C THR A 110 -13.75 10.04 -14.61
N TYR A 111 -14.56 8.99 -14.47
CA TYR A 111 -14.13 7.62 -14.69
C TYR A 111 -13.48 7.40 -16.07
N GLY A 112 -13.96 8.11 -17.10
CA GLY A 112 -13.37 8.13 -18.43
C GLY A 112 -11.92 8.63 -18.47
N GLU A 113 -11.54 9.58 -17.61
CA GLU A 113 -10.16 10.09 -17.53
C GLU A 113 -9.22 9.06 -16.89
N VAL A 114 -9.71 8.34 -15.89
CA VAL A 114 -8.99 7.23 -15.27
C VAL A 114 -8.72 6.14 -16.31
N LEU A 115 -9.74 5.74 -17.07
CA LEU A 115 -9.61 4.74 -18.14
C LEU A 115 -8.62 5.19 -19.22
N LEU A 116 -8.66 6.45 -19.62
CA LEU A 116 -7.76 6.99 -20.63
C LEU A 116 -6.30 6.91 -20.18
N GLN A 117 -6.02 7.16 -18.89
CA GLN A 117 -4.67 7.04 -18.35
C GLN A 117 -4.21 5.59 -18.20
N VAL A 118 -5.10 4.67 -17.79
CA VAL A 118 -4.76 3.24 -17.78
C VAL A 118 -4.45 2.74 -19.20
N LYS A 119 -5.22 3.16 -20.21
CA LYS A 119 -4.97 2.81 -21.62
C LYS A 119 -3.61 3.32 -22.12
N LYS A 120 -3.22 4.54 -21.75
CA LYS A 120 -1.91 5.11 -22.13
C LYS A 120 -0.73 4.29 -21.60
N LEU A 121 -0.87 3.68 -20.43
CA LEU A 121 0.19 2.92 -19.77
C LEU A 121 0.41 1.51 -20.35
N LYS A 122 -0.41 1.07 -21.34
CA LYS A 122 -0.30 -0.23 -22.04
C LYS A 122 -0.01 -1.41 -21.10
N ILE A 123 -0.75 -1.48 -20.01
CA ILE A 123 -0.55 -2.48 -18.96
C ILE A 123 -1.07 -3.86 -19.44
N PRO A 124 -0.37 -4.98 -19.17
CA PRO A 124 -0.75 -6.33 -19.64
C PRO A 124 -1.94 -6.96 -18.90
N PHE A 125 -2.74 -6.17 -18.18
CA PHE A 125 -3.90 -6.63 -17.41
C PHE A 125 -5.17 -5.95 -17.93
N ASN A 126 -6.33 -6.48 -17.54
CA ASN A 126 -7.61 -5.87 -17.90
C ASN A 126 -7.66 -4.41 -17.45
N THR A 127 -7.89 -3.51 -18.41
CA THR A 127 -7.94 -2.06 -18.20
C THR A 127 -9.06 -1.69 -17.22
N TYR A 128 -10.21 -2.36 -17.29
CA TYR A 128 -11.35 -2.08 -16.44
C TYR A 128 -11.07 -2.44 -14.98
N ASP A 129 -10.53 -3.64 -14.70
CA ASP A 129 -10.14 -4.06 -13.34
C ASP A 129 -9.18 -3.04 -12.69
N ILE A 130 -8.19 -2.56 -13.44
CA ILE A 130 -7.21 -1.60 -12.94
C ILE A 130 -7.85 -0.24 -12.70
N ALA A 131 -8.69 0.23 -13.62
CA ALA A 131 -9.37 1.50 -13.50
C ALA A 131 -10.31 1.52 -12.29
N GLU A 132 -11.02 0.42 -12.02
CA GLU A 132 -11.89 0.29 -10.86
C GLU A 132 -11.09 0.29 -9.55
N LEU A 133 -9.98 -0.45 -9.49
CA LEU A 133 -9.08 -0.45 -8.33
C LEU A 133 -8.45 0.93 -8.09
N ALA A 134 -8.03 1.61 -9.17
CA ALA A 134 -7.47 2.96 -9.10
C ALA A 134 -8.53 3.97 -8.63
N ALA A 135 -9.77 3.85 -9.13
CA ALA A 135 -10.90 4.68 -8.72
C ALA A 135 -11.23 4.48 -7.24
N HIS A 136 -11.28 3.23 -6.77
CA HIS A 136 -11.50 2.94 -5.35
C HIS A 136 -10.43 3.59 -4.47
N TYR A 137 -9.16 3.51 -4.86
CA TYR A 137 -8.07 4.13 -4.12
C TYR A 137 -8.13 5.67 -4.14
N LEU A 138 -8.49 6.27 -5.27
CA LEU A 138 -8.68 7.72 -5.37
C LEU A 138 -9.85 8.19 -4.48
N HIS A 139 -10.93 7.42 -4.41
CA HIS A 139 -12.04 7.69 -3.51
C HIS A 139 -11.64 7.58 -2.03
N GLU A 140 -10.86 6.54 -1.64
CA GLU A 140 -10.28 6.42 -0.29
C GLU A 140 -9.40 7.65 0.06
N LYS A 141 -8.82 8.33 -0.93
CA LYS A 141 -8.04 9.57 -0.76
C LYS A 141 -8.86 10.86 -0.80
N GLY A 142 -10.18 10.77 -0.88
CA GLY A 142 -11.10 11.91 -0.86
C GLY A 142 -11.29 12.60 -2.21
N VAL A 143 -10.99 11.92 -3.31
CA VAL A 143 -11.24 12.41 -4.67
C VAL A 143 -12.65 12.01 -5.10
N ARG A 144 -13.46 12.96 -5.56
CA ARG A 144 -14.80 12.65 -6.08
C ARG A 144 -14.67 12.12 -7.50
N ILE A 145 -15.28 10.96 -7.75
CA ILE A 145 -15.24 10.32 -9.06
C ILE A 145 -16.63 10.38 -9.66
N TRP A 146 -16.75 11.08 -10.78
CA TRP A 146 -17.98 11.11 -11.57
C TRP A 146 -18.00 9.89 -12.48
N ARG A 147 -19.09 9.12 -12.40
CA ARG A 147 -19.31 7.93 -13.23
C ARG A 147 -19.91 8.29 -14.56
#